data_AF-A0A0A9BHN5-F1
#
_entry.id   AF-A0A0A9BHN5-F1
#
_cell.length_a   1.000
_cell.length_b   1.000
_cell.length_c   1.000
_cell.angle_alpha   90.00
_cell.angle_beta   90.00
_cell.angle_gamma   90.00
#
_symmetry.space_group_name_H-M   'P 1'
#
loop_
_entity.id
_entity.type
_entity.pdbx_description
1 polymer ?
#
loop_
_entity_poly.entity_id
_entity_poly.type
_entity_poly.pdbx_seq_one_letter_code
_entity_poly.pdbx_strand_id
1 'polypeptide(L)' 'MDSWEATKVVFDRVREMDPDNASKIMGMILIQDNSDKELIHLTFGPEHLLHAFVLNAHADLAAKPSSPPSPVLGPM' A
#
# COMPACT_ATOMS: atom_id res chain seq x y z
N MET A 1 -15.67 3.38 -14.44
CA MET A 1 -15.68 2.81 -13.09
C MET A 1 -15.47 3.94 -12.13
N ASP A 2 -16.31 4.00 -11.10
CA ASP A 2 -16.24 5.02 -10.06
C ASP A 2 -15.06 4.75 -9.11
N SER A 3 -14.47 5.80 -8.55
CA SER A 3 -13.31 5.69 -7.64
C SER A 3 -13.57 4.77 -6.45
N TRP A 4 -14.81 4.73 -5.96
CA TRP A 4 -15.24 3.82 -4.90
C TRP A 4 -15.19 2.34 -5.32
N GLU A 5 -15.66 2.02 -6.53
CA GLU A 5 -15.59 0.66 -7.07
C GLU A 5 -14.15 0.25 -7.30
N ALA A 6 -13.34 1.17 -7.85
CA ALA A 6 -11.92 0.92 -8.07
C ALA A 6 -11.20 0.63 -6.74
N THR A 7 -11.48 1.42 -5.69
CA THR A 7 -10.93 1.19 -4.34
C THR A 7 -11.27 -0.20 -3.82
N LYS A 8 -12.54 -0.63 -3.94
CA LYS A 8 -12.97 -1.94 -3.48
C LYS A 8 -12.24 -3.08 -4.20
N VAL A 9 -12.17 -2.99 -5.53
CA VAL A 9 -11.54 -4.02 -6.36
C VAL A 9 -10.04 -4.10 -6.11
N VAL A 10 -9.33 -2.96 -6.03
CA VAL A 10 -7.91 -2.95 -5.66
C VAL A 10 -7.72 -3.54 -4.27
N PHE A 11 -8.52 -3.11 -3.28
CA PHE A 11 -8.37 -3.57 -1.91
C PHE A 11 -8.58 -5.08 -1.78
N ASP A 12 -9.60 -5.64 -2.43
CA ASP A 12 -9.88 -7.07 -2.36
C ASP A 12 -8.73 -7.89 -2.96
N ARG A 13 -8.21 -7.49 -4.12
CA ARG A 13 -7.04 -8.11 -4.74
C ARG A 13 -5.79 -7.99 -3.88
N VAL A 14 -5.50 -6.81 -3.31
CA VAL A 14 -4.35 -6.64 -2.40
C VAL A 14 -4.51 -7.55 -1.17
N ARG A 15 -5.72 -7.70 -0.63
CA ARG A 15 -5.99 -8.57 0.51
C ARG A 15 -5.82 -10.05 0.19
N GLU A 16 -6.14 -10.49 -1.03
CA GLU A 16 -5.86 -11.86 -1.47
C GLU A 16 -4.36 -12.16 -1.54
N MET A 17 -3.53 -11.14 -1.77
CA MET A 17 -2.09 -11.28 -1.93
C MET A 17 -1.31 -11.11 -0.61
N ASP A 18 -1.68 -10.09 0.17
CA ASP A 18 -1.02 -9.74 1.43
C ASP A 18 -2.06 -9.21 2.44
N PRO A 19 -2.81 -10.11 3.10
CA PRO A 19 -3.86 -9.71 4.03
C PRO A 19 -3.33 -8.95 5.25
N ASP A 20 -2.10 -9.24 5.69
CA ASP A 20 -1.45 -8.60 6.84
C ASP A 20 -1.09 -7.13 6.57
N ASN A 21 -0.67 -6.80 5.35
CA ASN A 21 -0.28 -5.45 4.97
C ASN A 21 -1.32 -4.73 4.11
N ALA A 22 -2.42 -5.39 3.73
CA ALA A 22 -3.42 -4.85 2.81
C ALA A 22 -3.90 -3.45 3.19
N SER A 23 -4.26 -3.23 4.45
CA SER A 23 -4.73 -1.90 4.91
C SER A 23 -3.64 -0.83 4.81
N LYS A 24 -2.36 -1.18 5.04
CA LYS A 24 -1.23 -0.23 4.92
C LYS A 24 -0.94 0.09 3.46
N ILE A 25 -0.86 -0.92 2.61
CA ILE A 25 -0.63 -0.78 1.17
C ILE A 25 -1.75 0.04 0.54
N MET A 26 -3.00 -0.23 0.93
CA MET A 26 -4.16 0.53 0.46
C MET A 26 -4.10 1.99 0.95
N GLY A 27 -3.71 2.20 2.20
CA GLY A 27 -3.42 3.53 2.73
C GLY A 27 -2.36 4.28 1.91
N MET A 28 -1.28 3.62 1.49
CA MET A 28 -0.22 4.20 0.66
C MET A 28 -0.71 4.65 -0.72
N ILE A 29 -1.69 3.97 -1.31
CA ILE A 29 -2.30 4.39 -2.58
C ILE A 29 -3.22 5.59 -2.34
N LEU A 30 -4.05 5.55 -1.30
CA LEU A 30 -5.09 6.55 -1.04
C LEU A 30 -4.54 7.92 -0.62
N ILE A 31 -3.36 7.96 0.03
CA ILE A 31 -2.72 9.23 0.42
C ILE A 31 -1.99 9.93 -0.73
N GLN A 32 -1.87 9.29 -1.90
CA GLN A 32 -1.26 9.93 -3.07
C GLN A 32 -2.24 10.95 -3.67
N ASP A 33 -1.69 12.09 -4.11
CA ASP A 33 -2.43 13.17 -4.77
C ASP A 33 -3.22 12.67 -6.00
N ASN A 34 -2.74 11.59 -6.60
CA ASN A 34 -3.27 11.01 -7.83
C ASN A 34 -3.93 9.62 -7.61
N SER A 35 -4.40 9.35 -6.39
CA SER A 35 -4.95 8.05 -5.96
C SER A 35 -6.07 7.53 -6.85
N ASP A 36 -6.99 8.39 -7.31
CA ASP A 36 -8.06 8.01 -8.25
C ASP A 36 -7.50 7.40 -9.54
N LYS A 37 -6.49 8.05 -10.13
CA LYS A 37 -5.85 7.56 -11.35
C LYS A 37 -5.08 6.27 -11.12
N GLU A 38 -4.36 6.16 -10.00
CA GLU A 38 -3.64 4.93 -9.64
C GLU A 38 -4.61 3.77 -9.39
N LEU A 39 -5.72 4.01 -8.69
CA LEU A 39 -6.76 3.01 -8.45
C LEU A 39 -7.39 2.51 -9.76
N ILE A 40 -7.74 3.45 -10.65
CA ILE A 40 -8.26 3.12 -11.98
C ILE A 40 -7.19 2.34 -12.76
N HIS A 41 -5.92 2.75 -12.71
CA HIS A 41 -4.84 2.05 -13.40
C HIS A 41 -4.61 0.64 -12.86
N LEU A 42 -4.66 0.43 -11.54
CA LEU A 42 -4.46 -0.87 -10.90
C LEU A 42 -5.65 -1.82 -11.10
N THR A 43 -6.86 -1.28 -11.25
CA THR A 43 -8.05 -2.09 -11.50
C THR A 43 -8.20 -2.52 -12.95
N PHE A 44 -8.00 -1.60 -13.89
CA PHE A 44 -8.07 -1.88 -15.33
C PHE A 44 -6.76 -2.41 -15.90
N GLY A 45 -5.66 -2.23 -15.17
CA GLY A 45 -4.35 -2.73 -15.53
C GLY A 45 -4.23 -4.23 -15.33
N PRO A 46 -3.21 -4.84 -15.96
CA PRO A 46 -2.92 -6.25 -15.77
C PRO A 46 -2.48 -6.57 -14.34
N GLU A 47 -2.86 -7.75 -13.87
CA GLU A 47 -2.69 -8.21 -12.48
C GLU A 47 -1.24 -8.10 -11.97
N HIS A 48 -0.24 -8.29 -12.84
CA HIS A 48 1.16 -8.19 -12.48
C HIS A 48 1.58 -6.78 -12.02
N LEU A 49 0.91 -5.71 -12.47
CA LEU A 49 1.20 -4.35 -11.99
C LEU A 49 0.82 -4.18 -10.54
N LEU A 50 -0.37 -4.69 -10.17
CA LEU A 50 -0.80 -4.72 -8.79
C LEU A 50 0.13 -5.60 -7.96
N HIS A 51 0.55 -6.75 -8.49
CA HIS A 51 1.48 -7.64 -7.81
C HIS A 51 2.85 -7.00 -7.57
N ALA A 52 3.41 -6.32 -8.56
CA ALA A 52 4.66 -5.58 -8.41
C ALA A 52 4.51 -4.44 -7.39
N PHE A 53 3.39 -3.72 -7.41
CA PHE A 53 3.09 -2.67 -6.45
C PHE A 53 3.03 -3.20 -5.02
N VAL A 54 2.28 -4.29 -4.80
CA VAL A 54 2.15 -4.94 -3.49
C VAL A 54 3.51 -5.42 -2.98
N LEU A 55 4.32 -6.08 -3.83
CA LEU A 55 5.66 -6.52 -3.44
C LEU A 55 6.58 -5.36 -3.08
N ASN A 56 6.54 -4.27 -3.86
CA ASN A 56 7.35 -3.09 -3.60
C ASN A 56 6.90 -2.38 -2.32
N ALA A 57 5.59 -2.27 -2.09
CA ALA A 57 5.03 -1.68 -0.87
C ALA A 57 5.34 -2.54 0.36
N HIS A 58 5.24 -3.87 0.24
CA HIS A 58 5.66 -4.80 1.30
C HIS A 58 7.15 -4.64 1.62
N ALA A 59 8.02 -4.55 0.61
CA ALA A 59 9.43 -4.30 0.81
C ALA A 59 9.70 -2.95 1.49
N ASP A 60 9.00 -1.87 1.11
CA ASP A 60 9.10 -0.55 1.78
C ASP A 60 8.65 -0.61 3.24
N LEU A 61 7.56 -1.33 3.53
CA LEU A 61 7.04 -1.55 4.88
C LEU A 61 8.00 -2.39 5.74
N ALA A 62 8.68 -3.37 5.15
CA ALA A 62 9.69 -4.17 5.82
C ALA A 62 11.02 -3.43 6.00
N ALA A 63 11.36 -2.52 5.08
CA ALA A 63 12.58 -1.71 5.12
C ALA A 63 12.47 -0.54 6.10
N LYS A 64 11.27 0.00 6.32
CA LYS A 64 11.02 0.99 7.36
C LYS A 64 11.11 0.31 8.72
N PRO A 65 12.10 0.65 9.57
CA PRO A 65 12.08 0.20 10.94
C PRO A 65 10.79 0.74 11.56
N SER A 66 9.95 -0.16 12.05
CA SER A 66 8.75 0.16 12.82
C SER A 66 9.15 0.68 14.19
N SER A 67 9.83 1.82 14.25
CA SER A 67 10.06 2.70 15.40
C SER A 67 11.03 3.82 14.96
N PRO A 68 10.77 5.10 15.24
CA PRO A 68 11.89 6.04 15.34
C PRO A 68 12.86 5.47 16.39
N PRO A 69 14.19 5.54 16.21
CA PRO A 69 15.10 5.23 17.30
C PRO A 69 14.70 6.15 18.46
N SER A 70 14.20 5.56 19.54
CA SER A 70 13.98 6.27 20.79
C SER A 70 15.25 7.06 21.06
N PRO A 71 15.20 8.39 21.28
CA PRO A 71 16.39 9.10 21.70
C PRO A 71 16.78 8.46 23.02
N VAL A 72 17.90 7.74 23.03
CA VAL A 72 18.50 7.27 24.26
C VAL A 72 18.87 8.53 25.04
N LEU A 73 17.97 8.95 25.94
CA LEU A 73 18.28 9.84 27.03
C LEU A 73 19.27 9.08 27.91
N GLY A 74 20.55 9.18 27.54
CA GLY A 74 21.64 8.68 28.34
C GLY A 74 21.63 9.40 29.69
N PRO A 75 21.64 8.67 30.82
CA PRO A 75 21.95 9.28 32.09
C PRO A 75 23.46 9.35 32.29
N MET A 76 23.87 10.39 33.04
CA MET A 76 25.17 10.64 33.69
C MET A 76 26.06 11.66 32.98
#